data_AF-A0A2E1UA80-F1
#
_entry.id   AF-A0A2E1UA80-F1
#
_cell.length_a   1.000
_cell.length_b   1.000
_cell.length_c   1.000
_cell.angle_alpha   90.00
_cell.angle_beta   90.00
_cell.angle_gamma   90.00
#
_symmetry.space_group_name_H-M   'P 1'
#
loop_
_entity.id
_entity.type
_entity.pdbx_description
1 polymer ?
#
loop_
_entity_poly.entity_id
_entity_poly.type
_entity_poly.pdbx_seq_one_letter_code
_entity_poly.pdbx_strand_id
1 'polypeptide(L)'
;MSRGMVVTIDGAAGTGKSTAARQLAEVLGWQFLDTGAMYRAAALAMLEAGEDPADPKVAAKRVQSIQVDFDWSASPPEIQLEGRGVGHRIRDLDVSAAASAIAIHPPVRDRLKQLQRDVAASCEGLVSEGRDQGSVVFPDALVRFFLTAPVEIRAERRIRQLEAQGKFADAQAVRQDLEDRDQRDQSREEAPLVRAPGSVDIDTGRLDQAAVVHRMVQAVEDARDPGSSEPLASRRINPAPGMHPLRRFIVWKCLRGVVELWGRLWHGLRMWNRNALPPEGPLIYIMNHQSLLDPPLVGVLVRRRPCAFLARKGLFAFKPFGALIRFMCAIPLDIARGGGRALRAAIRELEAGRCVLIFPEGQRTNDGRMGRFRGGVLLLARKTNASVVPLAIDGAWDAWSRHQKWPRLGAAIGMRIGEPISAEVLGAMEEVEALEHLKREVEKLRLEVRGDLRRATRGAWPRPGLGDVPYWAEEEADPAENPPQADARD
;
A
#
# COMPACT_ATOMS: atom_id res chain seq x y z
N MET A 1 9.58 -0.32 -28.20
CA MET A 1 9.04 0.37 -27.01
C MET A 1 7.89 -0.49 -26.50
N SER A 2 7.90 -0.91 -25.23
CA SER A 2 6.78 -1.65 -24.65
C SER A 2 5.56 -0.73 -24.57
N ARG A 3 4.40 -1.16 -25.09
CA ARG A 3 3.13 -0.44 -24.87
C ARG A 3 2.90 -0.27 -23.37
N GLY A 4 2.60 0.95 -22.94
CA GLY A 4 2.23 1.25 -21.55
C GLY A 4 1.02 0.42 -21.11
N MET A 5 0.99 -0.01 -19.85
CA MET A 5 -0.15 -0.76 -19.33
C MET A 5 -1.31 0.18 -19.02
N VAL A 6 -2.52 -0.14 -19.48
CA VAL A 6 -3.71 0.69 -19.26
C VAL A 6 -4.76 -0.06 -18.46
N VAL A 7 -5.34 0.62 -17.47
CA VAL A 7 -6.55 0.19 -16.76
C VAL A 7 -7.64 1.24 -16.99
N THR A 8 -8.85 0.79 -17.31
CA THR A 8 -9.98 1.70 -17.55
C THR A 8 -11.04 1.60 -16.47
N ILE A 9 -11.70 2.71 -16.19
CA ILE A 9 -12.80 2.81 -15.23
C ILE A 9 -13.94 3.58 -15.88
N ASP A 10 -14.96 2.86 -16.29
CA ASP A 10 -16.17 3.41 -16.90
C ASP A 10 -17.34 3.36 -15.91
N GLY A 11 -18.30 4.26 -16.09
CA GLY A 11 -19.53 4.27 -15.30
C GLY A 11 -20.25 5.60 -15.35
N ALA A 12 -21.52 5.57 -14.93
CA ALA A 12 -22.40 6.74 -14.86
C ALA A 12 -21.86 7.85 -13.95
N ALA A 13 -22.43 9.05 -14.06
CA ALA A 13 -22.09 10.15 -13.15
C ALA A 13 -22.49 9.79 -11.70
N GLY A 14 -21.65 10.14 -10.71
CA GLY A 14 -21.94 9.92 -9.29
C GLY A 14 -21.60 8.52 -8.74
N THR A 15 -21.07 7.61 -9.55
CA THR A 15 -20.67 6.24 -9.10
C THR A 15 -19.41 6.19 -8.25
N GLY A 16 -18.69 7.30 -8.07
CA GLY A 16 -17.42 7.34 -7.33
C GLY A 16 -16.17 7.06 -8.17
N LYS A 17 -16.33 6.89 -9.49
CA LYS A 17 -15.26 6.58 -10.45
C LYS A 17 -13.99 7.44 -10.32
N SER A 18 -14.11 8.76 -10.23
CA SER A 18 -12.94 9.65 -10.19
C SER A 18 -12.15 9.53 -8.89
N THR A 19 -12.82 9.22 -7.78
CA THR A 19 -12.15 8.97 -6.50
C THR A 19 -11.47 7.60 -6.53
N ALA A 20 -12.16 6.58 -7.03
CA ALA A 20 -11.61 5.23 -7.17
C ALA A 20 -10.40 5.18 -8.13
N ALA A 21 -10.47 5.90 -9.26
CA ALA A 21 -9.41 5.98 -10.25
C ALA A 21 -8.14 6.62 -9.69
N ARG A 22 -8.27 7.76 -8.99
CA ARG A 22 -7.15 8.43 -8.34
C ARG A 22 -6.47 7.54 -7.31
N GLN A 23 -7.26 6.94 -6.42
CA GLN A 23 -6.73 6.04 -5.38
C GLN A 23 -6.08 4.79 -5.99
N LEU A 24 -6.67 4.21 -7.04
CA LEU A 24 -6.07 3.08 -7.75
C LEU A 24 -4.72 3.47 -8.37
N ALA A 25 -4.66 4.61 -9.06
CA ALA A 25 -3.42 5.11 -9.67
C ALA A 25 -2.31 5.32 -8.63
N GLU A 26 -2.64 5.94 -7.50
CA GLU A 26 -1.73 6.14 -6.36
C GLU A 26 -1.22 4.80 -5.80
N VAL A 27 -2.13 3.83 -5.59
CA VAL A 27 -1.78 2.51 -5.06
C VAL A 27 -0.87 1.72 -6.01
N LEU A 28 -1.09 1.84 -7.32
CA LEU A 28 -0.30 1.19 -8.37
C LEU A 28 1.01 1.93 -8.67
N GLY A 29 1.12 3.21 -8.31
CA GLY A 29 2.19 4.12 -8.74
C GLY A 29 2.12 4.43 -10.23
N TRP A 30 0.90 4.55 -10.77
CA TRP A 30 0.59 4.82 -12.17
C TRP A 30 0.07 6.23 -12.36
N GLN A 31 0.08 6.71 -13.60
CA GLN A 31 -0.52 7.99 -13.94
C GLN A 31 -2.05 7.89 -13.96
N PHE A 32 -2.72 9.00 -13.64
CA PHE A 32 -4.17 9.10 -13.65
C PHE A 32 -4.63 10.07 -14.74
N LEU A 33 -5.60 9.65 -15.55
CA LEU A 33 -6.19 10.47 -16.60
C LEU A 33 -7.69 10.66 -16.38
N ASP A 34 -8.09 11.89 -16.04
CA ASP A 34 -9.49 12.35 -16.08
C ASP A 34 -9.82 12.78 -17.51
N THR A 35 -10.46 11.90 -18.28
CA THR A 35 -10.83 12.22 -19.66
C THR A 35 -11.91 13.29 -19.74
N GLY A 36 -12.75 13.43 -18.71
CA GLY A 36 -13.74 14.50 -18.62
C GLY A 36 -13.08 15.87 -18.53
N ALA A 37 -11.92 15.99 -17.89
CA ALA A 37 -11.14 17.23 -17.88
C ALA A 37 -10.67 17.62 -19.29
N MET A 38 -10.33 16.65 -20.15
CA MET A 38 -9.92 16.92 -21.54
C MET A 38 -11.06 17.50 -22.37
N TYR A 39 -12.27 16.93 -22.27
CA TYR A 39 -13.46 17.50 -22.93
C TYR A 39 -13.75 18.92 -22.43
N ARG A 40 -13.59 19.17 -21.13
CA ARG A 40 -13.79 20.50 -20.54
C ARG A 40 -12.70 21.49 -20.96
N ALA A 41 -11.45 21.08 -21.11
CA ALA A 41 -10.39 21.92 -21.67
C ALA A 41 -10.66 22.28 -23.14
N ALA A 42 -11.09 21.31 -23.96
CA ALA A 42 -11.46 21.57 -25.34
C ALA A 42 -12.66 22.52 -25.46
N ALA A 43 -13.68 22.36 -24.60
CA ALA A 43 -14.83 23.24 -24.54
C ALA A 43 -14.46 24.66 -24.08
N LEU A 44 -13.57 24.77 -23.08
CA LEU A 44 -13.06 26.05 -22.63
C LEU A 44 -12.36 26.82 -23.76
N ALA A 45 -11.55 26.12 -24.57
CA ALA A 45 -10.88 26.73 -25.74
C ALA A 45 -11.88 27.33 -26.74
N MET A 46 -13.03 26.68 -26.96
CA MET A 46 -14.09 27.21 -27.82
C MET A 46 -14.77 28.44 -27.20
N LEU A 47 -15.10 28.37 -25.91
CA LEU A 47 -15.75 29.48 -25.21
C LEU A 47 -14.87 30.73 -25.18
N GLU A 48 -13.57 30.58 -24.95
CA GLU A 48 -12.61 31.70 -24.98
C GLU A 48 -12.43 32.30 -26.38
N ALA A 49 -12.67 31.50 -27.42
CA ALA A 49 -12.66 31.96 -28.81
C ALA A 49 -14.00 32.56 -29.27
N GLY A 50 -15.05 32.56 -28.42
CA GLY A 50 -16.40 32.98 -28.79
C GLY A 50 -17.07 32.07 -29.82
N GLU A 51 -16.65 30.81 -29.89
CA GLU A 51 -17.13 29.81 -30.84
C GLU A 51 -18.31 29.02 -30.27
N ASP A 52 -19.27 28.64 -31.13
CA ASP A 52 -20.43 27.85 -30.72
C ASP A 52 -20.06 26.35 -30.56
N PRO A 53 -20.13 25.79 -29.33
CA PRO A 53 -19.86 24.37 -29.06
C PRO A 53 -20.86 23.41 -29.74
N ALA A 54 -22.04 23.90 -30.11
CA ALA A 54 -23.06 23.09 -30.77
C ALA A 54 -22.82 22.91 -32.28
N ASP A 55 -22.01 23.77 -32.91
CA ASP A 55 -21.67 23.65 -34.33
C ASP A 55 -20.60 22.55 -34.54
N PRO A 56 -20.92 21.43 -35.21
CA PRO A 56 -19.99 20.33 -35.40
C PRO A 56 -18.74 20.71 -36.19
N LYS A 57 -18.86 21.61 -37.17
CA LYS A 57 -17.72 22.02 -38.03
C LYS A 57 -16.76 22.91 -37.26
N VAL A 58 -17.29 23.84 -36.47
CA VAL A 58 -16.48 24.74 -35.63
C VAL A 58 -15.77 23.92 -34.54
N ALA A 59 -16.50 23.04 -33.85
CA ALA A 59 -15.93 22.16 -32.82
C ALA A 59 -14.82 21.25 -33.39
N ALA A 60 -15.06 20.63 -34.55
CA ALA A 60 -14.07 19.78 -35.22
C ALA A 60 -12.81 20.55 -35.64
N LYS A 61 -12.94 21.79 -36.11
CA LYS A 61 -11.79 22.62 -36.46
C LYS A 61 -10.99 23.02 -35.23
N ARG A 62 -11.66 23.48 -34.16
CA ARG A 62 -10.99 23.92 -32.93
C ARG A 62 -10.19 22.80 -32.29
N VAL A 63 -10.81 21.64 -32.06
CA VAL A 63 -10.17 20.50 -31.36
C VAL A 63 -8.94 19.96 -32.10
N GLN A 64 -8.85 20.13 -33.42
CA GLN A 64 -7.64 19.76 -34.17
C GLN A 64 -6.44 20.66 -33.83
N SER A 65 -6.69 21.92 -33.47
CA SER A 65 -5.66 22.92 -33.19
C SER A 65 -5.25 23.01 -31.72
N ILE A 66 -6.04 22.46 -30.78
CA ILE A 66 -5.74 22.61 -29.35
C ILE A 66 -4.53 21.78 -28.92
N GLN A 67 -3.71 22.37 -28.04
CA GLN A 67 -2.67 21.69 -27.28
C GLN A 67 -3.15 21.45 -25.85
N VAL A 68 -3.34 20.17 -25.52
CA VAL A 68 -3.72 19.72 -24.18
C VAL A 68 -2.60 18.87 -23.62
N ASP A 69 -1.99 19.36 -22.55
CA ASP A 69 -0.90 18.71 -21.83
C ASP A 69 -1.29 18.50 -20.36
N PHE A 70 -0.43 17.79 -19.64
CA PHE A 70 -0.61 17.51 -18.21
C PHE A 70 0.68 17.79 -17.46
N ASP A 71 0.58 18.59 -16.42
CA ASP A 71 1.64 18.68 -15.42
C ASP A 71 1.55 17.49 -14.48
N TRP A 72 2.37 16.47 -14.77
CA TRP A 72 2.48 15.24 -13.98
C TRP A 72 3.24 15.42 -12.67
N SER A 73 3.79 16.61 -12.38
CA SER A 73 4.43 16.90 -11.09
C SER A 73 3.42 17.15 -9.98
N ALA A 74 2.18 17.53 -10.33
CA ALA A 74 1.06 17.68 -9.41
C ALA A 74 0.29 16.36 -9.21
N SER A 75 -0.33 16.19 -8.03
CA SER A 75 -1.21 15.06 -7.72
C SER A 75 -2.56 15.57 -7.18
N PRO A 76 -3.67 15.44 -7.93
CA PRO A 76 -3.75 14.90 -9.29
C PRO A 76 -3.05 15.78 -10.34
N PRO A 77 -2.69 15.22 -11.51
CA PRO A 77 -2.07 15.98 -12.59
C PRO A 77 -2.90 17.19 -12.98
N GLU A 78 -2.25 18.34 -13.13
CA GLU A 78 -2.94 19.56 -13.55
C GLU A 78 -3.02 19.60 -15.08
N ILE A 79 -4.23 19.76 -15.61
CA ILE A 79 -4.43 19.89 -17.05
C ILE A 79 -4.02 21.29 -17.52
N GLN A 80 -3.24 21.32 -18.60
CA GLN A 80 -2.77 22.52 -19.26
C GLN A 80 -3.40 22.64 -20.65
N LEU A 81 -3.90 23.82 -20.97
CA LEU A 81 -4.44 24.16 -22.28
C LEU A 81 -3.55 25.26 -22.86
N GLU A 82 -2.90 25.05 -24.00
CA GLU A 82 -1.96 26.03 -24.59
C GLU A 82 -0.86 26.48 -23.60
N GLY A 83 -0.34 25.54 -22.81
CA GLY A 83 0.73 25.80 -21.83
C GLY A 83 0.32 26.49 -20.53
N ARG A 84 -0.99 26.75 -20.32
CA ARG A 84 -1.52 27.35 -19.07
C ARG A 84 -2.40 26.38 -18.29
N GLY A 85 -2.23 26.34 -16.97
CA GLY A 85 -3.08 25.55 -16.07
C GLY A 85 -4.52 26.07 -16.05
N VAL A 86 -5.50 25.18 -16.26
CA VAL A 86 -6.93 25.55 -16.34
C VAL A 86 -7.81 24.84 -15.31
N GLY A 87 -7.21 24.18 -14.32
CA GLY A 87 -7.87 23.24 -13.41
C GLY A 87 -9.11 23.78 -12.67
N HIS A 88 -9.11 25.06 -12.29
CA HIS A 88 -10.28 25.70 -11.65
C HIS A 88 -11.37 26.00 -12.67
N ARG A 89 -11.03 26.69 -13.76
CA ARG A 89 -11.96 27.17 -14.80
C ARG A 89 -12.72 26.02 -15.46
N ILE A 90 -12.06 24.89 -15.71
CA ILE A 90 -12.71 23.73 -16.33
C ILE A 90 -13.75 23.04 -15.45
N ARG A 91 -14.00 23.50 -14.22
CA ARG A 91 -15.03 22.95 -13.31
C ARG A 91 -16.29 23.80 -13.26
N ASP A 92 -16.31 24.93 -13.95
CA ASP A 92 -17.47 25.82 -13.99
C ASP A 92 -18.63 25.21 -14.78
N LEU A 93 -19.84 25.71 -14.51
CA LEU A 93 -21.09 25.16 -15.05
C LEU A 93 -21.21 25.38 -16.56
N ASP A 94 -20.80 26.54 -17.05
CA ASP A 94 -20.81 26.89 -18.48
C ASP A 94 -19.87 25.99 -19.28
N VAL A 95 -18.66 25.74 -18.78
CA VAL A 95 -17.70 24.81 -19.40
C VAL A 95 -18.21 23.37 -19.36
N SER A 96 -18.86 22.97 -18.26
CA SER A 96 -19.46 21.63 -18.14
C SER A 96 -20.61 21.41 -19.14
N ALA A 97 -21.42 22.44 -19.38
CA ALA A 97 -22.47 22.42 -20.38
C ALA A 97 -21.89 22.36 -21.80
N ALA A 98 -20.91 23.22 -22.11
CA ALA A 98 -20.22 23.22 -23.40
C ALA A 98 -19.49 21.89 -23.67
N ALA A 99 -18.86 21.28 -22.67
CA ALA A 99 -18.23 19.96 -22.78
C ALA A 99 -19.23 18.88 -23.16
N SER A 100 -20.46 18.96 -22.64
CA SER A 100 -21.53 18.04 -23.01
C SER A 100 -22.00 18.26 -24.44
N ALA A 101 -22.04 19.51 -24.90
CA ALA A 101 -22.41 19.87 -26.28
C ALA A 101 -21.37 19.38 -27.30
N ILE A 102 -20.06 19.52 -27.03
CA ILE A 102 -19.03 19.06 -27.97
C ILE A 102 -18.85 17.54 -27.96
N ALA A 103 -19.19 16.87 -26.85
CA ALA A 103 -18.99 15.43 -26.70
C ALA A 103 -19.92 14.59 -27.59
N ILE A 104 -20.93 15.20 -28.23
CA ILE A 104 -21.80 14.50 -29.19
C ILE A 104 -21.18 14.42 -30.59
N HIS A 105 -20.16 15.23 -30.89
CA HIS A 105 -19.61 15.37 -32.24
C HIS A 105 -18.51 14.31 -32.50
N PRO A 106 -18.67 13.41 -33.50
CA PRO A 106 -17.69 12.37 -33.80
C PRO A 106 -16.25 12.88 -34.01
N PRO A 107 -16.00 13.96 -34.78
CA PRO A 107 -14.63 14.43 -35.02
C PRO A 107 -13.92 14.92 -33.74
N VAL A 108 -14.67 15.45 -32.77
CA VAL A 108 -14.15 15.86 -31.46
C VAL A 108 -13.72 14.64 -30.67
N ARG A 109 -14.57 13.62 -30.62
CA ARG A 109 -14.27 12.37 -29.92
C ARG A 109 -13.08 11.66 -30.54
N ASP A 110 -12.97 11.61 -31.86
CA ASP A 110 -11.84 11.00 -32.56
C ASP A 110 -10.50 11.66 -32.19
N ARG A 111 -10.46 12.99 -32.19
CA ARG A 111 -9.26 13.74 -31.81
C ARG A 111 -8.89 13.54 -30.34
N LEU A 112 -9.86 13.65 -29.43
CA LEU A 112 -9.62 13.46 -28.00
C LEU A 112 -9.24 12.01 -27.67
N LYS A 113 -9.79 11.03 -28.37
CA LYS A 113 -9.40 9.61 -28.28
C LYS A 113 -7.94 9.40 -28.70
N GLN A 114 -7.50 10.07 -29.76
CA GLN A 114 -6.09 10.01 -30.17
C GLN A 114 -5.17 10.58 -29.07
N LEU A 115 -5.50 11.76 -28.52
CA LEU A 115 -4.73 12.36 -27.42
C LEU A 115 -4.65 11.45 -26.19
N GLN A 116 -5.75 10.79 -25.81
CA GLN A 116 -5.75 9.82 -24.71
C GLN A 116 -4.79 8.65 -24.96
N ARG A 117 -4.74 8.14 -26.19
CA ARG A 117 -3.82 7.06 -26.59
C ARG A 117 -2.37 7.52 -26.62
N ASP A 118 -2.11 8.76 -27.04
CA ASP A 118 -0.78 9.36 -27.04
C ASP A 118 -0.25 9.50 -25.60
N VAL A 119 -1.10 9.97 -24.67
CA VAL A 119 -0.80 10.00 -23.22
C VAL A 119 -0.48 8.60 -22.70
N ALA A 120 -1.30 7.60 -23.02
CA ALA A 120 -1.04 6.22 -22.60
C ALA A 120 0.27 5.66 -23.14
N ALA A 121 0.67 6.02 -24.36
CA ALA A 121 1.93 5.60 -24.97
C ALA A 121 3.16 6.27 -24.32
N SER A 122 3.00 7.45 -23.73
CA SER A 122 4.07 8.19 -23.04
C SER A 122 4.34 7.70 -21.61
N CYS A 123 3.48 6.85 -21.04
CA CYS A 123 3.53 6.42 -19.64
C CYS A 123 3.77 4.90 -19.52
N GLU A 124 4.49 4.47 -18.48
CA GLU A 124 4.64 3.02 -18.19
C GLU A 124 3.32 2.36 -17.73
N GLY A 125 2.46 3.14 -17.06
CA GLY A 125 1.17 2.70 -16.54
C GLY A 125 0.18 3.84 -16.42
N LEU A 126 -1.06 3.62 -16.87
CA LEU A 126 -2.13 4.62 -16.90
C LEU A 126 -3.44 4.03 -16.32
N VAL A 127 -4.06 4.76 -15.41
CA VAL A 127 -5.46 4.56 -15.00
C VAL A 127 -6.30 5.65 -15.66
N SER A 128 -7.15 5.28 -16.62
CA SER A 128 -8.02 6.20 -17.36
C SER A 128 -9.47 6.06 -16.94
N GLU A 129 -10.12 7.18 -16.64
CA GLU A 129 -11.50 7.26 -16.18
C GLU A 129 -12.39 7.90 -17.27
N GLY A 130 -13.57 7.33 -17.53
CA GLY A 130 -14.52 7.94 -18.47
C GLY A 130 -15.88 7.24 -18.56
N ARG A 131 -16.39 7.15 -19.79
CA ARG A 131 -17.67 6.52 -20.15
C ARG A 131 -17.51 5.35 -21.13
N ASP A 132 -16.50 5.44 -21.97
CA ASP A 132 -16.23 4.58 -23.12
C ASP A 132 -14.75 4.18 -23.21
N GLN A 133 -14.04 4.24 -22.07
CA GLN A 133 -12.61 3.99 -22.01
C GLN A 133 -12.29 2.53 -22.34
N GLY A 134 -12.98 1.58 -21.73
CA GLY A 134 -12.78 0.15 -21.95
C GLY A 134 -13.50 -0.41 -23.18
N SER A 135 -14.49 0.30 -23.71
CA SER A 135 -15.25 -0.14 -24.89
C SER A 135 -14.70 0.42 -26.20
N VAL A 136 -14.17 1.64 -26.20
CA VAL A 136 -13.76 2.34 -27.43
C VAL A 136 -12.32 2.86 -27.39
N VAL A 137 -11.90 3.53 -26.32
CA VAL A 137 -10.58 4.19 -26.29
C VAL A 137 -9.46 3.15 -26.16
N PHE A 138 -9.58 2.26 -25.18
CA PHE A 138 -8.62 1.22 -24.82
C PHE A 138 -9.33 -0.16 -24.73
N PRO A 139 -9.80 -0.71 -25.85
CA PRO A 139 -10.44 -2.04 -25.86
C PRO A 139 -9.49 -3.15 -25.37
N ASP A 140 -8.19 -2.97 -25.59
CA ASP A 140 -7.12 -3.88 -25.17
C ASP A 140 -6.54 -3.56 -23.77
N ALA A 141 -7.25 -2.75 -22.96
CA ALA A 141 -6.80 -2.44 -21.62
C ALA A 141 -6.61 -3.71 -20.77
N LEU A 142 -5.57 -3.70 -19.94
CA LEU A 142 -5.19 -4.80 -19.06
C LEU A 142 -6.37 -5.23 -18.16
N VAL A 143 -7.07 -4.26 -17.58
CA VAL A 143 -8.35 -4.47 -16.89
C VAL A 143 -9.29 -3.33 -17.25
N ARG A 144 -10.56 -3.70 -17.47
CA ARG A 144 -11.66 -2.76 -17.73
C ARG A 144 -12.64 -2.87 -16.57
N PHE A 145 -12.83 -1.80 -15.81
CA PHE A 145 -13.80 -1.74 -14.73
C PHE A 145 -15.06 -1.01 -15.18
N PHE A 146 -16.21 -1.50 -14.73
CA PHE A 146 -17.48 -0.80 -14.91
C PHE A 146 -18.15 -0.60 -13.54
N LEU A 147 -18.21 0.65 -13.08
CA LEU A 147 -18.74 1.02 -11.77
C LEU A 147 -20.22 1.40 -11.90
N THR A 148 -21.04 0.81 -11.03
CA THR A 148 -22.48 1.07 -10.96
C THR A 148 -22.89 1.52 -9.56
N ALA A 149 -23.99 2.25 -9.47
CA ALA A 149 -24.71 2.52 -8.23
C ALA A 149 -26.15 2.95 -8.58
N PRO A 150 -27.14 2.63 -7.72
CA PRO A 150 -28.50 3.15 -7.84
C PRO A 150 -28.52 4.67 -8.00
N VAL A 151 -29.46 5.20 -8.80
CA VAL A 151 -29.55 6.64 -9.07
C VAL A 151 -29.79 7.44 -7.80
N GLU A 152 -30.52 6.87 -6.85
CA GLU A 152 -30.79 7.44 -5.53
C GLU A 152 -29.49 7.68 -4.75
N ILE A 153 -28.62 6.67 -4.68
CA ILE A 153 -27.31 6.76 -4.00
C ILE A 153 -26.41 7.79 -4.71
N ARG A 154 -26.46 7.85 -6.04
CA ARG A 154 -25.67 8.80 -6.83
C ARG A 154 -26.15 10.24 -6.64
N ALA A 155 -27.48 10.45 -6.58
CA ALA A 155 -28.09 11.74 -6.30
C ALA A 155 -27.70 12.23 -4.90
N GLU A 156 -27.81 11.39 -3.87
CA GLU A 156 -27.37 11.73 -2.51
C GLU A 156 -25.90 12.14 -2.43
N ARG A 157 -25.01 11.41 -3.13
CA ARG A 157 -23.58 11.75 -3.21
C ARG A 157 -23.36 13.11 -3.87
N ARG A 158 -24.13 13.40 -4.92
CA ARG A 158 -24.05 14.65 -5.68
C ARG A 158 -24.59 15.84 -4.87
N ILE A 159 -25.69 15.66 -4.16
CA ILE A 159 -26.27 16.66 -3.24
C ILE A 159 -25.23 17.03 -2.18
N ARG A 160 -24.67 16.02 -1.47
CA ARG A 160 -23.61 16.24 -0.47
C ARG A 160 -22.40 16.99 -1.04
N GLN A 161 -22.02 16.70 -2.29
CA GLN A 161 -20.93 17.41 -2.96
C GLN A 161 -21.26 18.88 -3.24
N LEU A 162 -22.50 19.19 -3.66
CA LEU A 162 -22.94 20.57 -3.94
C LEU A 162 -23.07 21.37 -2.64
N GLU A 163 -23.63 20.77 -1.58
CA GLU A 163 -23.74 21.36 -0.25
C GLU A 163 -22.36 21.69 0.33
N ALA A 164 -21.39 20.78 0.18
CA ALA A 164 -19.99 21.03 0.59
C ALA A 164 -19.31 22.17 -0.19
N GLN A 165 -19.87 22.57 -1.34
CA GLN A 165 -19.42 23.73 -2.13
C GLN A 165 -20.25 25.00 -1.84
N GLY A 166 -21.15 24.96 -0.86
CA GLY A 166 -22.05 26.07 -0.53
C GLY A 166 -23.14 26.32 -1.56
N LYS A 167 -23.46 25.33 -2.42
CA LYS A 167 -24.49 25.44 -3.45
C LYS A 167 -25.78 24.77 -3.00
N PHE A 168 -26.92 25.41 -3.29
CA PHE A 168 -28.22 24.79 -3.09
C PHE A 168 -28.41 23.59 -4.04
N ALA A 169 -28.95 22.49 -3.52
CA ALA A 169 -29.17 21.26 -4.28
C ALA A 169 -30.61 20.78 -4.07
N ASP A 170 -31.47 21.02 -5.06
CA ASP A 170 -32.79 20.39 -5.11
C ASP A 170 -32.63 18.90 -5.45
N ALA A 171 -33.06 18.04 -4.53
CA ALA A 171 -32.92 16.60 -4.66
C ALA A 171 -33.62 16.03 -5.90
N GLN A 172 -34.79 16.57 -6.26
CA GLN A 172 -35.55 16.11 -7.43
C GLN A 172 -34.86 16.56 -8.72
N ALA A 173 -34.41 17.81 -8.78
CA ALA A 173 -33.69 18.33 -9.93
C ALA A 173 -32.35 17.62 -10.15
N VAL A 174 -31.59 17.33 -9.08
CA VAL A 174 -30.32 16.58 -9.17
C VAL A 174 -30.54 15.16 -9.66
N ARG A 175 -31.60 14.49 -9.18
CA ARG A 175 -31.95 13.15 -9.65
C ARG A 175 -32.30 13.17 -11.13
N GLN A 176 -33.17 14.08 -11.57
CA GLN A 176 -33.58 14.19 -12.96
C GLN A 176 -32.38 14.47 -13.88
N ASP A 177 -31.48 15.39 -13.50
CA ASP A 177 -30.26 15.67 -14.27
C ASP A 177 -29.36 14.43 -14.41
N LEU A 178 -29.27 13.56 -13.39
CA LEU A 178 -28.52 12.31 -13.48
C LEU A 178 -29.20 11.30 -14.42
N GLU A 179 -30.53 11.16 -14.35
CA GLU A 179 -31.30 10.26 -15.23
C GLU A 179 -31.20 10.69 -16.69
N ASP A 180 -31.38 11.99 -16.98
CA ASP A 180 -31.28 12.56 -18.33
C ASP A 180 -29.87 12.41 -18.91
N ARG A 181 -28.84 12.49 -18.06
CA ARG A 181 -27.45 12.23 -18.48
C ARG A 181 -27.23 10.77 -18.79
N ASP A 182 -27.71 9.87 -17.93
CA ASP A 182 -27.55 8.44 -18.14
C ASP A 182 -28.26 7.99 -19.41
N GLN A 183 -29.47 8.50 -19.68
CA GLN A 183 -30.19 8.23 -20.92
C GLN A 183 -29.39 8.68 -22.13
N ARG A 184 -28.89 9.93 -22.14
CA ARG A 184 -28.05 10.46 -23.24
C ARG A 184 -26.75 9.68 -23.43
N ASP A 185 -26.07 9.35 -22.33
CA ASP A 185 -24.80 8.60 -22.36
C ASP A 185 -25.03 7.17 -22.90
N GLN A 186 -26.16 6.54 -22.60
CA GLN A 186 -26.49 5.18 -23.04
C GLN A 186 -27.09 5.14 -24.46
N SER A 187 -27.88 6.14 -24.86
CA SER A 187 -28.62 6.13 -26.12
C SER A 187 -27.84 6.70 -27.32
N ARG A 188 -26.62 7.21 -27.11
CA ARG A 188 -25.82 7.77 -28.21
C ARG A 188 -25.38 6.68 -29.19
N GLU A 189 -25.47 6.96 -30.49
CA GLU A 189 -25.08 6.02 -31.55
C GLU A 189 -23.58 5.69 -31.49
N GLU A 190 -22.75 6.69 -31.15
CA GLU A 190 -21.31 6.53 -31.11
C GLU A 190 -20.78 6.41 -29.67
N ALA A 191 -20.10 5.29 -29.41
CA ALA A 191 -19.49 4.94 -28.13
C ALA A 191 -20.41 5.04 -26.90
N PRO A 192 -21.62 4.46 -26.92
CA PRO A 192 -22.52 4.52 -25.78
C PRO A 192 -21.86 4.07 -24.47
N LEU A 193 -22.36 4.57 -23.33
CA LEU A 193 -22.00 4.08 -22.01
C LEU A 193 -22.50 2.64 -21.88
N VAL A 194 -21.63 1.72 -22.27
CA VAL A 194 -21.89 0.29 -22.23
C VAL A 194 -20.81 -0.41 -21.44
N ARG A 195 -21.19 -1.51 -20.81
CA ARG A 195 -20.24 -2.43 -20.21
C ARG A 195 -19.45 -3.09 -21.34
N ALA A 196 -18.14 -2.84 -21.39
CA ALA A 196 -17.29 -3.48 -22.38
C ALA A 196 -17.25 -5.01 -22.12
N PRO A 197 -17.19 -5.86 -23.16
CA PRO A 197 -17.12 -7.31 -22.97
C PRO A 197 -15.91 -7.71 -22.11
N GLY A 198 -16.12 -8.44 -21.00
CA GLY A 198 -15.05 -8.82 -20.07
C GLY A 198 -14.68 -7.76 -19.03
N SER A 199 -15.53 -6.73 -18.84
CA SER A 199 -15.36 -5.78 -17.74
C SER A 199 -15.58 -6.43 -16.38
N VAL A 200 -14.83 -5.97 -15.38
CA VAL A 200 -15.08 -6.28 -13.97
C VAL A 200 -16.10 -5.28 -13.42
N ASP A 201 -17.26 -5.79 -13.02
CA ASP A 201 -18.33 -4.98 -12.47
C ASP A 201 -18.19 -4.74 -10.98
N ILE A 202 -18.34 -3.48 -10.57
CA ILE A 202 -18.27 -3.09 -9.17
C ILE A 202 -19.48 -2.22 -8.82
N ASP A 203 -20.40 -2.78 -8.04
CA ASP A 203 -21.51 -2.04 -7.43
C ASP A 203 -20.96 -1.24 -6.24
N THR A 204 -20.81 0.07 -6.42
CA THR A 204 -20.32 0.98 -5.39
C THR A 204 -21.42 1.44 -4.44
N GLY A 205 -22.68 1.03 -4.65
CA GLY A 205 -23.78 1.27 -3.71
C GLY A 205 -23.70 0.39 -2.46
N ARG A 206 -23.03 -0.77 -2.55
CA ARG A 206 -22.93 -1.77 -1.48
C ARG A 206 -21.56 -1.86 -0.83
N LEU A 207 -20.59 -1.11 -1.36
CA LEU A 207 -19.19 -1.16 -0.94
C LEU A 207 -18.75 0.24 -0.54
N ASP A 208 -17.96 0.33 0.52
CA ASP A 208 -17.24 1.56 0.81
C ASP A 208 -16.11 1.79 -0.22
N GLN A 209 -15.59 3.01 -0.22
CA GLN A 209 -14.56 3.43 -1.17
C GLN A 209 -13.28 2.58 -1.06
N ALA A 210 -12.91 2.14 0.15
CA ALA A 210 -11.70 1.34 0.36
C ALA A 210 -11.86 -0.08 -0.20
N ALA A 211 -13.04 -0.69 -0.04
CA ALA A 211 -13.40 -1.99 -0.59
C ALA A 211 -13.47 -1.96 -2.12
N VAL A 212 -14.01 -0.87 -2.72
CA VAL A 212 -13.99 -0.66 -4.17
C VAL A 212 -12.56 -0.66 -4.69
N VAL A 213 -11.68 0.17 -4.14
CA VAL A 213 -10.27 0.24 -4.57
C VAL A 213 -9.55 -1.07 -4.35
N HIS A 214 -9.79 -1.76 -3.22
CA HIS A 214 -9.21 -3.07 -2.97
C HIS A 214 -9.55 -4.09 -4.07
N ARG A 215 -10.83 -4.19 -4.44
CA ARG A 215 -11.30 -5.09 -5.50
C ARG A 215 -10.68 -4.73 -6.85
N MET A 216 -10.52 -3.44 -7.14
CA MET A 216 -9.87 -2.98 -8.37
C MET A 216 -8.38 -3.36 -8.40
N VAL A 217 -7.66 -3.16 -7.30
CA VAL A 217 -6.25 -3.54 -7.18
C VAL A 217 -6.08 -5.04 -7.40
N GLN A 218 -6.94 -5.87 -6.78
CA GLN A 218 -6.90 -7.33 -6.95
C GLN A 218 -7.05 -7.73 -8.42
N ALA A 219 -8.07 -7.21 -9.12
CA ALA A 219 -8.29 -7.54 -10.52
C ALA A 219 -7.12 -7.09 -11.42
N VAL A 220 -6.48 -5.94 -11.13
CA VAL A 220 -5.27 -5.51 -11.86
C VAL A 220 -4.09 -6.44 -11.58
N GLU A 221 -3.90 -6.88 -10.33
CA GLU A 221 -2.86 -7.84 -9.98
C GLU A 221 -3.07 -9.19 -10.68
N ASP A 222 -4.32 -9.67 -10.75
CA ASP A 222 -4.68 -10.93 -11.41
C ASP A 222 -4.44 -10.88 -12.92
N ALA A 223 -4.79 -9.76 -13.58
CA ALA A 223 -4.59 -9.60 -15.02
C ALA A 223 -3.12 -9.45 -15.43
N ARG A 224 -2.24 -8.94 -14.55
CA ARG A 224 -0.79 -8.87 -14.82
C ARG A 224 -0.11 -10.24 -14.84
N ASP A 225 -0.75 -11.27 -14.30
CA ASP A 225 -0.22 -12.63 -14.21
C ASP A 225 -1.30 -13.66 -14.57
N PRO A 226 -1.68 -13.82 -15.86
CA PRO A 226 -2.85 -14.61 -16.28
C PRO A 226 -2.81 -16.11 -15.95
N GLY A 227 -1.64 -16.65 -15.57
CA GLY A 227 -1.49 -18.06 -15.16
C GLY A 227 -1.97 -18.36 -13.73
N SER A 228 -2.73 -17.45 -13.12
CA SER A 228 -2.94 -17.35 -11.68
C SER A 228 -4.40 -17.54 -11.22
N SER A 229 -5.24 -18.17 -12.04
CA SER A 229 -6.68 -18.38 -11.84
C SER A 229 -7.03 -19.49 -10.82
N GLU A 230 -6.37 -19.49 -9.66
CA GLU A 230 -6.84 -20.21 -8.47
C GLU A 230 -7.34 -19.21 -7.41
N PRO A 231 -8.33 -19.58 -6.58
CA PRO A 231 -8.91 -18.71 -5.55
C PRO A 231 -7.84 -18.07 -4.65
N LEU A 232 -7.96 -16.76 -4.39
CA LEU A 232 -7.02 -15.92 -3.63
C LEU A 232 -6.59 -16.47 -2.24
N ALA A 233 -7.32 -17.42 -1.66
CA ALA A 233 -6.93 -18.13 -0.45
C ALA A 233 -5.72 -19.08 -0.62
N SER A 234 -5.39 -19.48 -1.87
CA SER A 234 -4.29 -20.41 -2.17
C SER A 234 -2.97 -19.73 -2.57
N ARG A 235 -2.93 -18.40 -2.75
CA ARG A 235 -1.68 -17.66 -2.99
C ARG A 235 -0.84 -17.57 -1.71
N ARG A 236 -0.14 -18.67 -1.40
CA ARG A 236 1.15 -18.63 -0.71
C ARG A 236 2.05 -17.71 -1.53
N ILE A 237 2.78 -16.77 -0.90
CA ILE A 237 3.91 -16.10 -1.54
C ILE A 237 4.70 -17.17 -2.30
N ASN A 238 4.69 -17.10 -3.63
CA ASN A 238 5.36 -18.13 -4.40
C ASN A 238 6.86 -18.00 -4.08
N PRO A 239 7.54 -19.14 -3.81
CA PRO A 239 8.98 -19.18 -3.64
C PRO A 239 9.68 -18.57 -4.86
N ALA A 240 10.93 -18.13 -4.70
CA ALA A 240 11.79 -17.82 -5.83
C ALA A 240 11.61 -18.85 -6.98
N PRO A 241 11.48 -18.41 -8.25
CA PRO A 241 11.11 -19.29 -9.35
C PRO A 241 12.10 -20.45 -9.51
N GLY A 242 11.60 -21.68 -9.61
CA GLY A 242 12.35 -22.84 -10.12
C GLY A 242 12.80 -23.93 -9.13
N MET A 243 12.44 -23.89 -7.83
CA MET A 243 12.88 -24.92 -6.87
C MET A 243 11.73 -25.76 -6.28
N HIS A 244 11.83 -27.09 -6.41
CA HIS A 244 10.85 -28.06 -5.89
C HIS A 244 10.61 -27.89 -4.36
N PRO A 245 9.37 -28.01 -3.85
CA PRO A 245 9.02 -27.76 -2.43
C PRO A 245 9.89 -28.52 -1.42
N LEU A 246 10.26 -29.77 -1.74
CA LEU A 246 11.14 -30.60 -0.91
C LEU A 246 12.57 -30.04 -0.83
N ARG A 247 13.13 -29.56 -1.95
CA ARG A 247 14.46 -28.94 -1.98
C ARG A 247 14.48 -27.65 -1.18
N ARG A 248 13.42 -26.84 -1.27
CA ARG A 248 13.26 -25.64 -0.43
C ARG A 248 13.23 -25.99 1.06
N PHE A 249 12.43 -26.98 1.44
CA PHE A 249 12.36 -27.44 2.83
C PHE A 249 13.73 -27.89 3.36
N ILE A 250 14.50 -28.61 2.55
CA ILE A 250 15.86 -29.05 2.89
C ILE A 250 16.80 -27.85 3.04
N VAL A 251 16.90 -26.98 2.03
CA VAL A 251 17.77 -25.78 2.07
C VAL A 251 17.45 -24.92 3.28
N TRP A 252 16.17 -24.74 3.57
CA TRP A 252 15.73 -23.90 4.69
C TRP A 252 16.00 -24.53 6.05
N LYS A 253 15.85 -25.86 6.18
CA LYS A 253 16.32 -26.62 7.36
C LYS A 253 17.83 -26.51 7.53
N CYS A 254 18.60 -26.66 6.45
CA CYS A 254 20.06 -26.55 6.49
C CYS A 254 20.50 -25.15 6.91
N LEU A 255 19.95 -24.09 6.30
CA LEU A 255 20.28 -22.70 6.63
C LEU A 255 20.00 -22.39 8.10
N ARG A 256 18.83 -22.78 8.61
CA ARG A 256 18.48 -22.65 10.04
C ARG A 256 19.41 -23.46 10.93
N GLY A 257 19.75 -24.68 10.54
CA GLY A 257 20.69 -25.53 11.26
C GLY A 257 22.08 -24.91 11.35
N VAL A 258 22.56 -24.30 10.27
CA VAL A 258 23.84 -23.56 10.22
C VAL A 258 23.79 -22.35 11.15
N VAL A 259 22.73 -21.54 11.09
CA VAL A 259 22.57 -20.37 11.96
C VAL A 259 22.44 -20.78 13.43
N GLU A 260 21.67 -21.83 13.75
CA GLU A 260 21.54 -22.35 15.12
C GLU A 260 22.87 -22.90 15.64
N LEU A 261 23.58 -23.70 14.84
CA LEU A 261 24.88 -24.26 15.19
C LEU A 261 25.91 -23.16 15.42
N TRP A 262 25.98 -22.19 14.50
CA TRP A 262 26.87 -21.04 14.63
C TRP A 262 26.55 -20.24 15.90
N GLY A 263 25.27 -19.93 16.15
CA GLY A 263 24.86 -19.21 17.35
C GLY A 263 25.18 -19.97 18.63
N ARG A 264 25.01 -21.30 18.65
CA ARG A 264 25.34 -22.13 19.82
C ARG A 264 26.84 -22.20 20.07
N LEU A 265 27.65 -22.44 19.03
CA LEU A 265 29.11 -22.60 19.15
C LEU A 265 29.80 -21.29 19.52
N TRP A 266 29.41 -20.19 18.88
CA TRP A 266 30.15 -18.93 18.97
C TRP A 266 29.53 -17.91 19.93
N HIS A 267 28.24 -18.04 20.22
CA HIS A 267 27.48 -17.07 21.02
C HIS A 267 26.67 -17.70 22.15
N GLY A 268 26.89 -18.99 22.44
CA GLY A 268 26.17 -19.69 23.50
C GLY A 268 24.65 -19.52 23.41
N LEU A 269 24.10 -19.49 22.19
CA LEU A 269 22.71 -19.13 21.90
C LEU A 269 21.70 -19.88 22.78
N ARG A 270 20.88 -19.12 23.52
CA ARG A 270 19.82 -19.63 24.39
C ARG A 270 18.45 -19.16 23.92
N MET A 271 17.48 -20.07 23.97
CA MET A 271 16.12 -19.80 23.51
C MET A 271 15.12 -20.38 24.50
N TRP A 272 14.21 -19.54 24.98
CA TRP A 272 13.17 -19.91 25.94
C TRP A 272 11.79 -19.89 25.28
N ASN A 273 10.85 -20.67 25.83
CA ASN A 273 9.44 -20.72 25.42
C ASN A 273 9.18 -21.06 23.94
N ARG A 274 10.05 -21.85 23.31
CA ARG A 274 9.94 -22.20 21.87
C ARG A 274 8.65 -22.93 21.45
N ASN A 275 7.91 -23.46 22.41
CA ASN A 275 6.67 -24.19 22.19
C ASN A 275 5.41 -23.39 22.55
N ALA A 276 5.53 -22.13 23.00
CA ALA A 276 4.41 -21.29 23.42
C ALA A 276 3.60 -20.68 22.27
N LEU A 277 3.97 -20.96 21.02
CA LEU A 277 3.29 -20.41 19.84
C LEU A 277 1.96 -21.13 19.59
N PRO A 278 0.87 -20.39 19.29
CA PRO A 278 -0.35 -20.99 18.78
C PRO A 278 -0.06 -21.90 17.57
N PRO A 279 -0.66 -23.11 17.52
CA PRO A 279 -0.37 -24.07 16.47
C PRO A 279 -0.89 -23.62 15.09
N GLU A 280 -1.95 -22.80 15.08
CA GLU A 280 -2.69 -22.34 13.90
C GLU A 280 -3.06 -20.85 14.02
N GLY A 281 -3.60 -20.29 12.93
CA GLY A 281 -4.03 -18.89 12.86
C GLY A 281 -2.90 -17.88 12.57
N PRO A 282 -3.25 -16.68 12.10
CA PRO A 282 -2.26 -15.67 11.75
C PRO A 282 -1.59 -15.07 12.98
N LEU A 283 -0.26 -14.90 12.90
CA LEU A 283 0.55 -14.33 13.99
C LEU A 283 1.41 -13.18 13.48
N ILE A 284 1.40 -12.08 14.21
CA ILE A 284 2.34 -10.98 14.01
C ILE A 284 3.42 -11.10 15.08
N TYR A 285 4.64 -11.49 14.69
CA TYR A 285 5.79 -11.42 15.59
C TYR A 285 6.28 -9.99 15.67
N ILE A 286 6.35 -9.44 16.88
CA ILE A 286 7.06 -8.20 17.15
C ILE A 286 8.31 -8.47 17.96
N MET A 287 9.40 -7.75 17.69
CA MET A 287 10.63 -7.89 18.46
C MET A 287 11.41 -6.57 18.48
N ASN A 288 12.20 -6.37 19.53
CA ASN A 288 13.23 -5.34 19.55
C ASN A 288 14.33 -5.64 18.50
N HIS A 289 15.04 -4.61 18.03
CA HIS A 289 16.03 -4.76 16.95
C HIS A 289 17.44 -4.30 17.36
N GLN A 290 18.31 -5.22 17.73
CA GLN A 290 19.68 -4.96 18.17
C GLN A 290 20.74 -5.07 17.05
N SER A 291 20.60 -6.00 16.11
CA SER A 291 21.67 -6.37 15.17
C SER A 291 21.18 -6.88 13.81
N LEU A 292 22.09 -7.14 12.87
CA LEU A 292 21.76 -7.85 11.63
C LEU A 292 21.52 -9.35 11.82
N LEU A 293 21.88 -9.91 12.98
CA LEU A 293 21.67 -11.31 13.32
C LEU A 293 20.21 -11.60 13.67
N ASP A 294 19.44 -10.57 14.03
CA ASP A 294 18.12 -10.76 14.63
C ASP A 294 17.14 -11.50 13.70
N PRO A 295 16.94 -11.10 12.41
CA PRO A 295 15.98 -11.80 11.56
C PRO A 295 16.35 -13.29 11.29
N PRO A 296 17.62 -13.64 10.98
CA PRO A 296 18.04 -15.05 10.90
C PRO A 296 17.81 -15.84 12.21
N LEU A 297 18.08 -15.24 13.37
CA LEU A 297 17.91 -15.88 14.67
C LEU A 297 16.44 -16.06 15.05
N VAL A 298 15.55 -15.12 14.70
CA VAL A 298 14.10 -15.31 14.78
C VAL A 298 13.69 -16.51 13.93
N GLY A 299 14.26 -16.62 12.72
CA GLY A 299 14.08 -17.78 11.88
C GLY A 299 14.38 -19.10 12.61
N VAL A 300 15.37 -19.17 13.49
CA VAL A 300 15.66 -20.36 14.31
C VAL A 300 14.68 -20.50 15.48
N LEU A 301 14.30 -19.39 16.11
CA LEU A 301 13.38 -19.35 17.26
C LEU A 301 12.00 -19.88 16.89
N VAL A 302 11.35 -19.31 15.86
CA VAL A 302 9.97 -19.65 15.44
C VAL A 302 9.95 -20.84 14.48
N ARG A 303 10.68 -21.91 14.82
CA ARG A 303 10.91 -23.04 13.90
C ARG A 303 9.62 -23.68 13.41
N ARG A 304 8.62 -23.79 14.30
CA ARG A 304 7.32 -24.44 14.07
C ARG A 304 6.33 -23.59 13.28
N ARG A 305 6.42 -22.27 13.37
CA ARG A 305 5.55 -21.30 12.71
C ARG A 305 6.41 -20.28 11.93
N PRO A 306 6.89 -20.64 10.72
CA PRO A 306 7.68 -19.76 9.85
C PRO A 306 6.99 -18.41 9.59
N CYS A 307 7.78 -17.35 9.45
CA CYS A 307 7.27 -16.04 9.10
C CYS A 307 7.90 -15.46 7.85
N ALA A 308 7.13 -14.65 7.12
CA ALA A 308 7.68 -13.62 6.26
C ALA A 308 8.22 -12.46 7.11
N PHE A 309 9.10 -11.63 6.57
CA PHE A 309 9.66 -10.49 7.33
C PHE A 309 9.85 -9.26 6.47
N LEU A 310 9.67 -8.07 7.04
CA LEU A 310 9.89 -6.81 6.34
C LEU A 310 11.40 -6.50 6.24
N ALA A 311 11.88 -6.16 5.05
CA ALA A 311 13.28 -5.85 4.79
C ALA A 311 13.44 -4.57 3.96
N ARG A 312 14.34 -3.67 4.36
CA ARG A 312 14.60 -2.42 3.63
C ARG A 312 15.02 -2.70 2.18
N LYS A 313 14.41 -2.01 1.21
CA LYS A 313 14.65 -2.19 -0.24
C LYS A 313 16.14 -2.17 -0.64
N GLY A 314 16.96 -1.36 0.03
CA GLY A 314 18.41 -1.30 -0.22
C GLY A 314 19.15 -2.63 0.01
N LEU A 315 18.64 -3.52 0.88
CA LEU A 315 19.21 -4.85 1.09
C LEU A 315 19.10 -5.74 -0.16
N PHE A 316 18.20 -5.42 -1.08
CA PHE A 316 18.03 -6.18 -2.32
C PHE A 316 18.92 -5.67 -3.46
N ALA A 317 19.70 -4.60 -3.26
CA ALA A 317 20.57 -4.03 -4.28
C ALA A 317 21.67 -5.00 -4.73
N PHE A 318 22.27 -5.74 -3.78
CA PHE A 318 23.20 -6.81 -4.10
C PHE A 318 22.43 -8.08 -4.47
N LYS A 319 22.40 -8.42 -5.77
CA LYS A 319 21.54 -9.48 -6.34
C LYS A 319 21.64 -10.84 -5.61
N PRO A 320 22.83 -11.38 -5.26
CA PRO A 320 22.92 -12.66 -4.56
C PRO A 320 22.26 -12.64 -3.18
N PHE A 321 22.53 -11.61 -2.37
CA PHE A 321 21.91 -11.47 -1.05
C PHE A 321 20.41 -11.17 -1.16
N GLY A 322 20.02 -10.33 -2.12
CA GLY A 322 18.62 -10.06 -2.45
C GLY A 322 17.85 -11.34 -2.81
N ALA A 323 18.44 -12.22 -3.61
CA ALA A 323 17.85 -13.53 -3.95
C ALA A 323 17.72 -14.43 -2.72
N LEU A 324 18.74 -14.49 -1.85
CA LEU A 324 18.72 -15.25 -0.61
C LEU A 324 17.58 -14.80 0.33
N ILE A 325 17.46 -13.50 0.59
CA ILE A 325 16.44 -13.01 1.52
C ILE A 325 15.03 -13.12 0.92
N ARG A 326 14.86 -13.00 -0.41
CA ARG A 326 13.58 -13.32 -1.08
C ARG A 326 13.23 -14.79 -0.92
N PHE A 327 14.20 -15.69 -1.08
CA PHE A 327 14.02 -17.11 -0.84
C PHE A 327 13.54 -17.40 0.60
N MET A 328 14.00 -16.60 1.56
CA MET A 328 13.58 -16.61 2.97
C MET A 328 12.27 -15.85 3.25
N CYS A 329 11.49 -15.47 2.23
CA CYS A 329 10.22 -14.73 2.34
C CYS A 329 10.36 -13.27 2.83
N ALA A 330 11.45 -12.58 2.50
CA ALA A 330 11.57 -11.16 2.76
C ALA A 330 10.60 -10.33 1.90
N ILE A 331 9.81 -9.49 2.54
CA ILE A 331 8.92 -8.51 1.93
C ILE A 331 9.68 -7.18 1.81
N PRO A 332 9.90 -6.64 0.61
CA PRO A 332 10.63 -5.39 0.42
C PRO A 332 9.82 -4.19 0.94
N LEU A 333 10.41 -3.42 1.84
CA LEU A 333 9.87 -2.20 2.44
C LEU A 333 10.60 -0.96 1.91
N ASP A 334 9.83 -0.03 1.36
CA ASP A 334 10.31 1.28 0.91
C ASP A 334 9.78 2.35 1.87
N ILE A 335 10.63 2.75 2.82
CA ILE A 335 10.27 3.69 3.89
C ILE A 335 10.07 5.10 3.32
N ALA A 336 10.77 5.46 2.24
CA ALA A 336 10.69 6.78 1.62
C ALA A 336 9.40 7.00 0.82
N ARG A 337 8.78 5.91 0.32
CA ARG A 337 7.52 5.95 -0.45
C ARG A 337 6.31 5.45 0.35
N GLY A 338 6.32 5.63 1.67
CA GLY A 338 5.16 5.39 2.53
C GLY A 338 4.79 3.92 2.82
N GLY A 339 5.62 2.94 2.48
CA GLY A 339 5.51 1.54 2.96
C GLY A 339 4.26 0.73 2.56
N GLY A 340 3.25 1.31 1.90
CA GLY A 340 1.95 0.68 1.67
C GLY A 340 1.97 -0.67 0.93
N ARG A 341 2.91 -0.87 -0.01
CA ARG A 341 3.09 -2.15 -0.72
C ARG A 341 3.53 -3.28 0.22
N ALA A 342 4.43 -2.96 1.16
CA ALA A 342 4.93 -3.93 2.13
C ALA A 342 3.83 -4.31 3.14
N LEU A 343 3.03 -3.31 3.56
CA LEU A 343 1.88 -3.53 4.42
C LEU A 343 0.84 -4.45 3.76
N ARG A 344 0.52 -4.23 2.47
CA ARG A 344 -0.39 -5.12 1.71
C ARG A 344 0.15 -6.54 1.60
N ALA A 345 1.45 -6.70 1.35
CA ALA A 345 2.06 -8.02 1.32
C ALA A 345 2.00 -8.72 2.68
N ALA A 346 2.19 -7.99 3.79
CA ALA A 346 2.01 -8.52 5.13
C ALA A 346 0.55 -8.92 5.43
N ILE A 347 -0.42 -8.09 5.02
CA ILE A 347 -1.86 -8.42 5.14
C ILE A 347 -2.17 -9.74 4.44
N ARG A 348 -1.71 -9.93 3.20
CA ARG A 348 -1.93 -11.18 2.45
C ARG A 348 -1.34 -12.41 3.12
N GLU A 349 -0.19 -12.28 3.78
CA GLU A 349 0.39 -13.38 4.56
C GLU A 349 -0.50 -13.75 5.74
N LEU A 350 -0.98 -12.75 6.48
CA LEU A 350 -1.82 -12.93 7.65
C LEU A 350 -3.22 -13.45 7.27
N GLU A 351 -3.87 -12.90 6.24
CA GLU A 351 -5.17 -13.40 5.76
C GLU A 351 -5.12 -14.86 5.32
N ALA A 352 -3.95 -15.33 4.87
CA ALA A 352 -3.73 -16.73 4.53
C ALA A 352 -3.26 -17.60 5.72
N GLY A 353 -3.44 -17.12 6.95
CA GLY A 353 -3.15 -17.83 8.20
C GLY A 353 -1.65 -18.00 8.51
N ARG A 354 -0.76 -17.26 7.82
CA ARG A 354 0.69 -17.31 8.01
C ARG A 354 1.15 -16.25 9.01
N CYS A 355 2.46 -16.19 9.24
CA CYS A 355 3.06 -15.33 10.24
C CYS A 355 3.93 -14.24 9.58
N VAL A 356 3.98 -13.06 10.20
CA VAL A 356 4.82 -11.94 9.75
C VAL A 356 5.65 -11.40 10.89
N LEU A 357 6.96 -11.21 10.67
CA LEU A 357 7.87 -10.55 11.60
C LEU A 357 7.97 -9.05 11.28
N ILE A 358 7.81 -8.25 12.33
CA ILE A 358 7.91 -6.79 12.31
C ILE A 358 8.85 -6.36 13.44
N PHE A 359 9.72 -5.42 13.11
CA PHE A 359 10.49 -4.67 14.11
C PHE A 359 9.83 -3.30 14.23
N PRO A 360 8.98 -3.06 15.25
CA PRO A 360 8.14 -1.85 15.29
C PRO A 360 8.95 -0.55 15.41
N GLU A 361 10.21 -0.64 15.86
CA GLU A 361 11.18 0.46 15.90
C GLU A 361 11.52 1.01 14.50
N GLY A 362 11.40 0.17 13.45
CA GLY A 362 11.73 0.51 12.06
C GLY A 362 13.24 0.58 11.75
N GLN A 363 14.09 0.60 12.77
CA GLN A 363 15.54 0.58 12.64
C GLN A 363 16.19 -0.21 13.79
N ARG A 364 17.45 -0.61 13.60
CA ARG A 364 18.27 -1.18 14.69
C ARG A 364 18.57 -0.09 15.72
N THR A 365 18.64 -0.47 16.98
CA THR A 365 19.12 0.41 18.06
C THR A 365 20.49 1.01 17.75
N ASN A 366 20.75 2.20 18.28
CA ASN A 366 22.02 2.91 18.14
C ASN A 366 22.91 2.82 19.38
N ASP A 367 22.36 2.41 20.52
CA ASP A 367 23.04 2.44 21.82
C ASP A 367 22.71 1.21 22.71
N GLY A 368 21.84 0.32 22.24
CA GLY A 368 21.41 -0.88 22.95
C GLY A 368 20.06 -0.75 23.65
N ARG A 369 19.47 0.46 23.73
CA ARG A 369 18.11 0.68 24.24
C ARG A 369 17.06 0.36 23.18
N MET A 370 15.84 0.05 23.61
CA MET A 370 14.71 -0.13 22.70
C MET A 370 14.14 1.24 22.31
N GLY A 371 13.94 1.45 21.01
CA GLY A 371 13.32 2.64 20.47
C GLY A 371 11.78 2.64 20.56
N ARG A 372 11.19 3.73 20.06
CA ARG A 372 9.74 3.91 19.98
C ARG A 372 9.10 2.95 18.98
N PHE A 373 7.96 2.37 19.34
CA PHE A 373 7.16 1.53 18.44
C PHE A 373 6.25 2.37 17.53
N ARG A 374 6.08 1.93 16.28
CA ARG A 374 5.25 2.58 15.27
C ARG A 374 3.90 1.85 15.08
N GLY A 375 2.84 2.60 14.79
CA GLY A 375 1.43 2.14 14.66
C GLY A 375 1.14 1.07 13.61
N GLY A 376 2.07 0.79 12.67
CA GLY A 376 1.84 -0.17 11.59
C GLY A 376 1.49 -1.59 12.07
N VAL A 377 1.96 -2.00 13.25
CA VAL A 377 1.58 -3.28 13.88
C VAL A 377 0.09 -3.35 14.23
N LEU A 378 -0.47 -2.28 14.80
CA LEU A 378 -1.87 -2.24 15.22
C LEU A 378 -2.80 -2.25 14.02
N LEU A 379 -2.44 -1.54 12.95
CA LEU A 379 -3.16 -1.57 11.69
C LEU A 379 -3.25 -3.00 11.11
N LEU A 380 -2.14 -3.75 11.15
CA LEU A 380 -2.13 -5.14 10.70
C LEU A 380 -2.97 -6.05 11.58
N ALA A 381 -2.81 -5.94 12.91
CA ALA A 381 -3.56 -6.73 13.87
C ALA A 381 -5.07 -6.52 13.71
N ARG A 382 -5.52 -5.25 13.68
CA ARG A 382 -6.93 -4.88 13.52
C ARG A 382 -7.51 -5.34 12.17
N LYS A 383 -6.76 -5.18 11.09
CA LYS A 383 -7.24 -5.52 9.73
C LYS A 383 -7.33 -7.03 9.48
N THR A 384 -6.47 -7.82 10.12
CA THR A 384 -6.34 -9.26 9.84
C THR A 384 -6.82 -10.14 10.97
N ASN A 385 -7.27 -9.54 12.07
CA ASN A 385 -7.60 -10.22 13.34
C ASN A 385 -6.46 -11.12 13.85
N ALA A 386 -5.21 -10.79 13.52
CA ALA A 386 -4.05 -11.60 13.88
C ALA A 386 -3.60 -11.31 15.30
N SER A 387 -3.26 -12.38 16.05
CA SER A 387 -2.67 -12.22 17.38
C SER A 387 -1.23 -11.70 17.26
N VAL A 388 -0.86 -10.78 18.13
CA VAL A 388 0.50 -10.23 18.22
C VAL A 388 1.28 -11.05 19.25
N VAL A 389 2.44 -11.57 18.86
CA VAL A 389 3.29 -12.36 19.75
C VAL A 389 4.58 -11.58 20.01
N PRO A 390 4.78 -11.08 21.24
CA PRO A 390 6.03 -10.45 21.65
C PRO A 390 7.17 -11.46 21.65
N LEU A 391 8.24 -11.11 20.95
CA LEU A 391 9.53 -11.78 21.03
C LEU A 391 10.54 -10.79 21.62
N ALA A 392 11.59 -11.31 22.25
CA ALA A 392 12.72 -10.49 22.67
C ALA A 392 14.05 -11.14 22.32
N ILE A 393 15.04 -10.30 22.03
CA ILE A 393 16.45 -10.67 21.86
C ILE A 393 17.35 -9.76 22.72
N ASP A 394 18.33 -10.34 23.40
CA ASP A 394 19.41 -9.57 24.05
C ASP A 394 20.78 -10.23 23.81
N GLY A 395 21.83 -9.44 24.00
CA GLY A 395 23.23 -9.79 23.73
C GLY A 395 23.64 -9.71 22.24
N ALA A 396 22.67 -9.55 21.33
CA ALA A 396 22.94 -9.37 19.90
C ALA A 396 23.61 -8.02 19.60
N TRP A 397 23.33 -6.99 20.41
CA TRP A 397 24.05 -5.72 20.37
C TRP A 397 25.53 -5.88 20.69
N ASP A 398 25.86 -6.64 21.75
CA ASP A 398 27.23 -6.92 22.16
C ASP A 398 28.00 -7.78 21.14
N ALA A 399 27.26 -8.66 20.46
CA ALA A 399 27.78 -9.58 19.46
C ALA A 399 28.05 -8.90 18.12
N TRP A 400 27.13 -8.09 17.58
CA TRP A 400 27.34 -7.43 16.29
C TRP A 400 26.48 -6.18 16.11
N SER A 401 26.80 -5.13 16.86
CA SER A 401 26.14 -3.84 16.71
C SER A 401 26.35 -3.24 15.33
N ARG A 402 25.50 -2.28 14.96
CA ARG A 402 25.62 -1.57 13.69
C ARG A 402 26.92 -0.75 13.54
N HIS A 403 27.61 -0.50 14.65
CA HIS A 403 28.88 0.26 14.68
C HIS A 403 30.09 -0.65 14.51
N GLN A 404 29.90 -1.98 14.59
CA GLN A 404 30.96 -2.96 14.46
C GLN A 404 31.08 -3.45 13.02
N LYS A 405 32.31 -3.49 12.50
CA LYS A 405 32.60 -4.07 11.17
C LYS A 405 32.46 -5.59 11.16
N TRP A 406 32.86 -6.25 12.26
CA TRP A 406 32.88 -7.71 12.41
C TRP A 406 32.22 -8.15 13.71
N PRO A 407 31.60 -9.35 13.74
CA PRO A 407 30.98 -9.87 14.95
C PRO A 407 32.02 -10.23 16.02
N ARG A 408 31.70 -9.94 17.29
CA ARG A 408 32.45 -10.34 18.46
C ARG A 408 32.02 -11.74 18.91
N LEU A 409 32.84 -12.73 18.57
CA LEU A 409 32.66 -14.10 19.04
C LEU A 409 32.79 -14.17 20.58
N GLY A 410 32.02 -15.06 21.21
CA GLY A 410 31.96 -15.25 22.66
C GLY A 410 30.94 -14.35 23.38
N ALA A 411 30.39 -13.32 22.73
CA ALA A 411 29.27 -12.56 23.27
C ALA A 411 28.00 -13.43 23.31
N ALA A 412 27.38 -13.56 24.48
CA ALA A 412 26.23 -14.45 24.66
C ALA A 412 24.94 -13.85 24.08
N ILE A 413 24.19 -14.62 23.29
CA ILE A 413 22.90 -14.20 22.71
C ILE A 413 21.75 -15.02 23.29
N GLY A 414 20.65 -14.36 23.62
CA GLY A 414 19.45 -14.99 24.16
C GLY A 414 18.19 -14.49 23.48
N MET A 415 17.18 -15.35 23.37
CA MET A 415 15.87 -15.00 22.83
C MET A 415 14.70 -15.65 23.58
N ARG A 416 13.57 -14.96 23.70
CA ARG A 416 12.37 -15.48 24.36
C ARG A 416 11.11 -15.18 23.57
N ILE A 417 10.17 -16.11 23.62
CA ILE A 417 8.79 -15.95 23.14
C ILE A 417 7.91 -15.60 24.34
N GLY A 418 7.16 -14.51 24.24
CA GLY A 418 6.13 -14.13 25.21
C GLY A 418 4.75 -14.68 24.86
N GLU A 419 3.77 -14.33 25.70
CA GLU A 419 2.39 -14.76 25.50
C GLU A 419 1.72 -14.03 24.32
N PRO A 420 0.93 -14.72 23.48
CA PRO A 420 0.16 -14.08 22.42
C PRO A 420 -0.90 -13.11 22.97
N ILE A 421 -0.99 -11.93 22.36
CA ILE A 421 -1.98 -10.91 22.67
C ILE A 421 -2.98 -10.89 21.51
N SER A 422 -4.27 -11.09 21.79
CA SER A 422 -5.30 -11.13 20.76
C SER A 422 -5.55 -9.74 20.15
N ALA A 423 -6.01 -9.72 18.90
CA ALA A 423 -6.40 -8.47 18.24
C ALA A 423 -7.60 -7.79 18.94
N GLU A 424 -8.45 -8.55 19.62
CA GLU A 424 -9.56 -8.05 20.44
C GLU A 424 -9.05 -7.24 21.64
N VAL A 425 -8.07 -7.76 22.38
CA VAL A 425 -7.45 -7.06 23.52
C VAL A 425 -6.82 -5.75 23.06
N LEU A 426 -6.09 -5.77 21.94
CA LEU A 426 -5.48 -4.56 21.36
C LEU A 426 -6.51 -3.60 20.74
N GLY A 427 -7.66 -4.12 20.30
CA GLY A 427 -8.76 -3.35 19.75
C GLY A 427 -9.56 -2.59 20.81
N ALA A 428 -9.57 -3.08 22.04
CA ALA A 428 -10.21 -2.44 23.18
C ALA A 428 -9.41 -1.27 23.78
N MET A 429 -8.12 -1.13 23.41
CA MET A 429 -7.22 -0.07 23.85
C MET A 429 -7.15 1.06 22.83
N GLU A 430 -6.93 2.29 23.31
CA GLU A 430 -6.56 3.41 22.44
C GLU A 430 -5.21 3.14 21.74
N GLU A 431 -4.97 3.76 20.58
CA GLU A 431 -3.78 3.44 19.77
C GLU A 431 -2.46 3.62 20.54
N VAL A 432 -2.36 4.71 21.31
CA VAL A 432 -1.17 5.02 22.11
C VAL A 432 -0.98 3.99 23.22
N GLU A 433 -2.05 3.62 23.91
CA GLU A 433 -2.04 2.62 24.99
C GLU A 433 -1.67 1.24 24.46
N ALA A 434 -2.25 0.82 23.33
CA ALA A 434 -1.95 -0.46 22.71
C ALA A 434 -0.49 -0.57 22.27
N LEU A 435 0.08 0.50 21.68
CA LEU A 435 1.50 0.52 21.31
C LEU A 435 2.41 0.45 22.54
N GLU A 436 2.06 1.18 23.59
CA GLU A 436 2.83 1.20 24.83
C GLU A 436 2.77 -0.14 25.55
N HIS A 437 1.60 -0.79 25.59
CA HIS A 437 1.44 -2.15 26.09
C HIS A 437 2.36 -3.14 25.34
N LEU A 438 2.32 -3.14 24.00
CA LEU A 438 3.18 -4.00 23.18
C LEU A 438 4.68 -3.75 23.42
N LYS A 439 5.07 -2.48 23.52
CA LYS A 439 6.47 -2.09 23.80
C LYS A 439 6.91 -2.58 25.17
N ARG A 440 6.05 -2.44 26.19
CA ARG A 440 6.32 -2.86 27.56
C ARG A 440 6.52 -4.36 27.67
N GLU A 441 5.69 -5.15 26.99
CA GLU A 441 5.81 -6.61 26.97
C GLU A 441 7.11 -7.08 26.32
N VAL A 442 7.52 -6.47 25.19
CA VAL A 442 8.82 -6.77 24.56
C VAL A 442 9.99 -6.42 25.49
N GLU A 443 9.90 -5.29 26.21
CA GLU A 443 11.00 -4.83 27.08
C GLU A 443 11.15 -5.69 28.34
N LYS A 444 10.04 -6.08 28.97
CA LYS A 444 10.06 -7.04 30.09
C LYS A 444 10.76 -8.33 29.68
N LEU A 445 10.35 -8.92 28.55
CA LEU A 445 10.96 -10.15 28.03
C LEU A 445 12.45 -9.98 27.73
N ARG A 446 12.86 -8.83 27.19
CA ARG A 446 14.27 -8.52 26.92
C ARG A 446 15.08 -8.47 28.22
N LEU A 447 14.59 -7.79 29.25
CA LEU A 447 15.25 -7.69 30.55
C LEU A 447 15.34 -9.04 31.27
N GLU A 448 14.32 -9.89 31.13
CA GLU A 448 14.39 -11.26 31.64
C GLU A 448 15.47 -12.07 30.91
N VAL A 449 15.51 -12.01 29.57
CA VAL A 449 16.55 -12.65 28.75
C VAL A 449 17.93 -12.19 29.18
N ARG A 450 18.11 -10.90 29.41
CA ARG A 450 19.36 -10.31 29.92
C ARG A 450 19.75 -10.88 31.29
N GLY A 451 18.80 -10.95 32.22
CA GLY A 451 19.02 -11.54 33.55
C GLY A 451 19.45 -13.01 33.47
N ASP A 452 18.80 -13.79 32.61
CA ASP A 452 19.14 -15.20 32.39
C ASP A 452 20.51 -15.39 31.72
N LEU A 453 20.85 -14.56 30.74
CA LEU A 453 22.17 -14.57 30.12
C LEU A 453 23.25 -14.23 31.15
N ARG A 454 23.05 -13.20 31.96
CA ARG A 454 24.01 -12.82 33.01
C ARG A 454 24.22 -13.93 34.02
N ARG A 455 23.15 -14.60 34.47
CA ARG A 455 23.28 -15.79 35.33
C ARG A 455 24.11 -16.88 34.64
N ALA A 456 23.80 -17.17 33.38
CA ALA A 456 24.48 -18.21 32.61
C ALA A 456 25.96 -17.91 32.32
N THR A 457 26.34 -16.64 32.20
CA THR A 457 27.71 -16.22 31.91
C THR A 457 28.44 -15.65 33.13
N ARG A 458 27.90 -15.81 34.34
CA ARG A 458 28.46 -15.24 35.58
C ARG A 458 28.73 -13.73 35.48
N GLY A 459 27.80 -13.00 34.87
CA GLY A 459 27.84 -11.54 34.71
C GLY A 459 28.65 -11.04 33.51
N ALA A 460 29.33 -11.91 32.75
CA ALA A 460 30.15 -11.46 31.62
C ALA A 460 29.34 -10.83 30.46
N TRP A 461 28.13 -11.32 30.19
CA TRP A 461 27.27 -10.88 29.09
C TRP A 461 25.78 -10.87 29.47
N PRO A 462 24.96 -9.99 28.85
CA PRO A 462 25.34 -8.78 28.12
C PRO A 462 26.12 -7.82 29.02
N ARG A 463 27.01 -7.00 28.42
CA ARG A 463 27.80 -6.04 29.20
C ARG A 463 26.89 -5.00 29.87
N PRO A 464 27.32 -4.45 31.02
CA PRO A 464 26.66 -3.27 31.58
C PRO A 464 26.60 -2.14 30.55
N GLY A 465 25.45 -1.47 30.43
CA GLY A 465 25.25 -0.36 29.51
C GLY A 465 23.83 0.19 29.53
N LEU A 466 23.50 1.08 28.59
CA LEU A 466 22.20 1.77 28.56
C LEU A 466 21.00 0.81 28.42
N GLY A 467 21.19 -0.36 27.80
CA GLY A 467 20.16 -1.40 27.74
C GLY A 467 19.86 -2.09 29.08
N ASP A 468 20.51 -1.75 30.18
CA ASP A 468 20.13 -2.24 31.51
C ASP A 468 18.94 -1.49 32.09
N VAL A 469 18.74 -0.25 31.66
CA VAL A 469 17.69 0.63 32.17
C VAL A 469 16.44 0.38 31.35
N PRO A 470 15.30 0.00 31.97
CA PRO A 470 14.04 -0.05 31.25
C PRO A 470 13.66 1.35 30.78
N TYR A 471 13.06 1.47 29.59
CA TYR A 471 12.72 2.79 29.05
C TYR A 471 11.77 3.61 29.94
N TRP A 472 10.92 2.97 30.75
CA TRP A 472 10.01 3.67 31.66
C TRP A 472 10.71 4.24 32.91
N ALA A 473 11.93 3.81 33.23
CA ALA A 473 12.69 4.44 34.31
C ALA A 473 13.17 5.86 33.94
N GLU A 474 13.18 6.21 32.64
CA GLU A 474 13.48 7.57 32.18
C GLU A 474 12.26 8.50 32.29
N GLU A 475 11.03 7.97 32.28
CA GLU A 475 9.79 8.75 32.49
C GLU A 475 9.54 9.09 33.97
N GLU A 476 10.12 8.30 34.88
CA GLU A 476 10.11 8.55 36.33
C GLU A 476 11.22 9.51 36.78
N ALA A 477 12.14 9.90 35.89
CA ALA A 477 13.16 10.90 36.14
C ALA A 477 12.61 12.31 35.83
N ASP A 478 12.82 13.25 36.76
CA ASP A 478 12.31 14.63 36.74
C ASP A 478 12.39 15.29 35.33
N PRO A 479 11.27 15.81 34.77
CA PRO A 479 11.24 16.48 33.47
C PRO A 479 12.19 17.68 33.32
N ALA A 480 12.76 18.18 34.43
CA ALA A 480 13.66 19.32 34.44
C ALA A 480 15.04 19.08 33.77
N GLU A 481 15.46 17.83 33.52
CA GLU A 481 16.86 17.55 33.10
C GLU A 481 17.07 17.16 31.62
N ASN A 482 16.03 16.98 30.80
CA ASN A 482 16.22 16.60 29.38
C ASN A 482 15.41 17.48 28.42
N PRO A 483 16.05 18.44 27.70
CA PRO A 483 15.35 19.16 26.64
C PRO A 483 15.06 18.20 25.46
N PRO A 484 13.98 18.43 24.70
CA PRO A 484 13.61 17.59 23.57
C PRO A 484 14.76 17.53 22.55
N GLN A 485 15.20 16.31 22.23
CA GLN A 485 16.16 16.07 21.17
C GLN A 485 15.58 16.58 19.85
N ALA A 486 16.20 17.61 19.29
CA ALA A 486 15.87 18.16 17.99
C ALA A 486 15.96 17.07 16.91
N ASP A 487 14.92 17.01 16.08
CA ASP A 487 14.89 16.21 14.85
C ASP A 487 16.06 16.62 13.95
N ALA A 488 17.15 15.86 14.00
CA ALA A 488 18.23 15.98 13.03
C ALA A 488 17.85 15.22 11.76
N ARG A 489 17.14 15.91 10.86
CA ARG A 489 17.29 15.76 9.41
C ARG A 489 16.50 16.80 8.61
N ASP A 490 17.27 17.74 8.06
CA ASP A 490 17.16 18.17 6.66
C ASP A 490 17.13 16.97 5.68
#